data_AF-A0A957IKY5-F1
#
_entry.id   AF-A0A957IKY5-F1
#
_cell.length_a   1.000
_cell.length_b   1.000
_cell.length_c   1.000
_cell.angle_alpha   90.00
_cell.angle_beta   90.00
_cell.angle_gamma   90.00
#
_symmetry.space_group_name_H-M   'P 1'
#
loop_
_entity.id
_entity.type
_entity.pdbx_description
1 polymer ?
#
loop_
_entity_poly.entity_id
_entity_poly.type
_entity_poly.pdbx_seq_one_letter_code
_entity_poly.pdbx_strand_id
1 'polypeptide(L)' 'MSNKTVLAVDLGAESGRVMAVKFDGNRLQLEELHRFPNTTVTLNGTLHWDFLRLWRDIQTG' A
#
# COMPACT_ATOMS: atom_id res chain seq x y z
N MET A 1 7.22 9.78 26.03
CA MET A 1 7.76 9.01 24.88
C MET A 1 7.03 9.48 23.63
N SER A 2 7.72 9.60 22.49
CA SER A 2 7.12 10.14 21.26
C SER A 2 6.36 9.04 20.53
N ASN A 3 5.05 9.21 20.34
CA ASN A 3 4.26 8.36 19.47
C ASN A 3 4.73 8.56 18.03
N LYS A 4 5.11 7.47 17.36
CA LYS A 4 5.46 7.48 15.93
C LYS A 4 4.45 6.68 15.14
N THR A 5 4.09 7.20 13.97
CA THR A 5 3.31 6.45 12.99
C THR A 5 4.09 6.44 11.68
N VAL A 6 4.21 5.26 11.08
CA VAL A 6 4.82 5.04 9.77
C VAL A 6 3.79 4.39 8.87
N LEU A 7 3.67 4.87 7.63
CA LEU A 7 2.90 4.18 6.60
C LEU A 7 3.83 3.25 5.82
N ALA A 8 3.45 1.98 5.74
CA ALA A 8 4.12 1.00 4.89
C ALA A 8 3.21 0.68 3.70
N VAL A 9 3.76 0.85 2.50
CA VAL A 9 3.10 0.50 1.24
C VAL A 9 3.78 -0.76 0.70
N ASP A 10 3.03 -1.84 0.58
CA ASP A 10 3.49 -3.15 0.13
C ASP A 10 2.76 -3.52 -1.15
N LEU A 11 3.50 -3.64 -2.26
CA LEU A 11 2.97 -3.90 -3.60
C LEU A 11 3.44 -5.27 -4.08
N GLY A 12 2.56 -6.27 -3.97
CA GLY A 12 2.75 -7.59 -4.55
C GLY A 12 2.25 -7.65 -5.99
N ALA A 13 2.53 -8.77 -6.67
CA ALA A 13 2.14 -8.95 -8.07
C ALA A 13 0.61 -8.93 -8.29
N GLU A 14 -0.17 -9.39 -7.32
CA GLU A 14 -1.64 -9.49 -7.47
C GLU A 14 -2.42 -8.54 -6.57
N SER A 15 -1.78 -8.00 -5.53
CA SER A 15 -2.42 -7.11 -4.56
C SER A 15 -1.44 -6.11 -3.98
N GLY A 16 -1.97 -4.98 -3.52
CA GLY A 16 -1.26 -4.01 -2.71
C GLY A 16 -1.97 -3.76 -1.39
N ARG A 17 -1.24 -3.24 -0.41
CA ARG A 17 -1.80 -2.77 0.86
C ARG A 17 -1.06 -1.54 1.40
N VAL A 18 -1.80 -0.70 2.11
CA VAL A 18 -1.28 0.39 2.93
C VAL A 18 -1.52 0.03 4.39
N MET A 19 -0.47 0.02 5.20
CA MET A 19 -0.49 -0.32 6.62
C MET A 19 -0.01 0.86 7.45
N ALA A 20 -0.73 1.22 8.51
CA ALA A 20 -0.21 2.10 9.55
C ALA A 20 0.49 1.26 10.64
N VAL A 21 1.76 1.58 10.89
CA VAL A 21 2.54 1.01 11.99
C VAL A 21 2.70 2.09 13.06
N LYS A 22 2.05 1.89 14.20
CA LYS A 22 2.05 2.81 15.34
C LYS A 22 2.99 2.28 16.42
N PHE A 23 3.90 3.12 16.91
CA PHE A 23 4.81 2.81 18.00
C PHE A 23 4.62 3.81 19.14
N ASP A 24 4.25 3.32 20.32
CA ASP A 24 3.99 4.15 21.51
C ASP A 24 5.22 4.37 22.40
N GLY A 25 6.37 3.81 22.01
CA GLY A 25 7.60 3.78 22.82
C GLY A 25 7.88 2.42 23.46
N ASN A 26 6.93 1.48 23.42
CA ASN A 26 7.07 0.14 24.00
C ASN A 26 6.49 -0.96 23.09
N ARG A 27 5.38 -0.69 22.40
CA ARG A 27 4.65 -1.67 21.58
C ARG A 27 4.44 -1.17 20.16
N LEU A 28 4.44 -2.12 19.22
CA LEU A 28 4.00 -1.91 17.85
C LEU A 28 2.54 -2.34 17.72
N GLN A 29 1.74 -1.49 17.08
CA GLN A 29 0.39 -1.81 16.62
C GLN A 29 0.35 -1.63 15.11
N LEU A 30 -0.22 -2.62 14.42
CA LEU A 30 -0.41 -2.59 12.97
C LEU A 30 -1.89 -2.46 12.66
N GLU A 31 -2.21 -1.60 11.69
CA GLU A 31 -3.56 -1.39 11.18
C GLU A 31 -3.50 -1.44 9.65
N GLU A 32 -4.30 -2.31 9.03
CA GLU A 32 -4.47 -2.34 7.58
C GLU A 32 -5.47 -1.25 7.20
N LEU A 33 -4.99 -0.19 6.54
CA LEU A 33 -5.81 0.96 6.15
C LEU A 33 -6.53 0.68 4.83
N HIS A 34 -5.82 0.06 3.89
CA HIS A 34 -6.36 -0.22 2.58
C HIS A 34 -5.70 -1.45 1.97
N ARG A 35 -6.50 -2.28 1.31
CA ARG A 35 -6.06 -3.42 0.51
C ARG A 35 -6.77 -3.36 -0.84
N PHE A 36 -6.01 -3.54 -1.91
CA PHE A 36 -6.49 -3.39 -3.27
C PHE A 36 -5.85 -4.41 -4.20
N PRO A 37 -6.50 -4.77 -5.33
CA PRO A 37 -5.90 -5.62 -6.34
C PRO A 37 -4.84 -4.85 -7.15
N ASN A 38 -3.71 -5.48 -7.42
CA ASN A 38 -2.70 -4.95 -8.34
C ASN A 38 -2.93 -5.57 -9.73
N THR A 39 -3.79 -4.94 -10.51
CA THR A 39 -4.12 -5.41 -11.86
C THR A 39 -3.18 -4.81 -12.90
N THR A 40 -2.69 -5.65 -13.79
CA THR A 40 -1.95 -5.20 -14.97
C THR A 40 -2.88 -4.66 -16.05
N VAL A 41 -2.32 -3.84 -16.94
CA VAL A 41 -2.97 -3.32 -18.14
C VAL A 41 -2.16 -3.66 -19.37
N THR A 42 -2.84 -3.96 -20.48
CA THR A 42 -2.17 -4.21 -21.76
C THR A 42 -2.15 -2.92 -22.57
N LEU A 43 -0.94 -2.48 -22.97
CA LEU A 43 -0.73 -1.32 -23.82
C LEU A 43 0.14 -1.74 -25.00
N ASN A 44 -0.31 -1.47 -26.23
CA ASN A 44 0.39 -1.85 -27.47
C ASN A 44 0.84 -3.32 -27.51
N GLY A 45 0.01 -4.23 -26.98
CA GLY A 45 0.27 -5.67 -26.99
C GLY A 45 1.22 -6.18 -25.90
N THR A 46 1.71 -5.32 -25.01
CA THR A 46 2.58 -5.71 -23.89
C THR A 46 1.95 -5.40 -22.54
N LEU A 47 2.28 -6.22 -21.54
CA LEU A 47 1.71 -6.15 -20.20
C LEU A 47 2.48 -5.15 -19.34
N HIS A 48 1.76 -4.27 -18.65
CA HIS A 48 2.32 -3.23 -17.78
C HIS A 48 1.60 -3.21 -16.44
N TRP A 49 2.26 -2.67 -15.42
CA TRP A 49 1.57 -2.27 -14.19
C TRP A 49 0.72 -1.02 -14.44
N ASP A 50 -0.50 -1.01 -13.92
CA ASP A 50 -1.34 0.19 -13.94
C ASP A 50 -0.88 1.17 -12.86
N PHE A 51 0.15 1.96 -13.19
CA PHE A 51 0.78 2.87 -12.24
C PHE A 51 -0.19 3.94 -11.71
N LEU A 52 -1.09 4.45 -12.55
CA LEU A 52 -2.04 5.48 -12.13
C LEU A 52 -3.07 4.92 -11.16
N ARG A 53 -3.53 3.69 -11.38
CA ARG A 53 -4.39 2.98 -10.43
C ARG A 53 -3.64 2.70 -9.14
N LEU A 54 -2.43 2.14 -9.20
CA LEU A 54 -1.59 1.90 -8.03
C LEU A 54 -1.42 3.16 -7.18
N TRP A 55 -1.10 4.30 -7.80
CA TRP A 55 -0.96 5.57 -7.10
C TRP A 55 -2.27 6.01 -6.44
N ARG A 56 -3.40 5.91 -7.15
CA ARG A 56 -4.71 6.24 -6.60
C ARG A 56 -5.10 5.36 -5.42
N ASP A 57 -4.85 4.06 -5.50
CA ASP A 57 -5.16 3.12 -4.43
C ASP A 57 -4.24 3.40 -3.21
N ILE A 58 -2.97 3.74 -3.43
CA ILE A 58 -2.06 4.20 -2.35
C ILE A 58 -2.59 5.45 -1.67
N GLN A 59 -3.10 6.43 -2.42
CA GLN A 59 -3.68 7.67 -1.85
C GLN A 59 -5.03 7.48 -1.17
N THR A 60 -5.72 6.37 -1.46
CA THR A 60 -7.00 6.02 -0.83
C THR A 60 -6.80 5.45 0.57
N GLY A 61 -5.65 4.80 0.81
CA GLY A 61 -5.17 4.38 2.13
C GLY A 61 -4.24 5.39 2.79
#